data_AF-A0A0S8EGK9-F1
#
_entry.id   AF-A0A0S8EGK9-F1
#
_cell.length_a   1.000
_cell.length_b   1.000
_cell.length_c   1.000
_cell.angle_alpha   90.00
_cell.angle_beta   90.00
_cell.angle_gamma   90.00
#
_symmetry.space_group_name_H-M   'P 1'
#
loop_
_entity.id
_entity.type
_entity.pdbx_description
1 polymer ?
#
loop_
_entity_poly.entity_id
_entity_poly.type
_entity_poly.pdbx_seq_one_letter_code
_entity_poly.pdbx_strand_id
1 'polypeptide(L)'
;MKVNRVSRLVVISSAGVGESWGTVDLEMQEVIQTSSVGKIFQDLNNMEKVLENSGLDTLAIRPVALVVGEAGGGTKIVDRFETTSKIFTGDVALWMLDAVERPEPFEQRTEMIGASS
;
A
#
# COMPACT_ATOMS: atom_id res chain seq x y z
N MET A 1 -17.83 -4.59 -9.51
CA MET A 1 -16.75 -4.27 -10.48
C MET A 1 -16.96 -5.00 -11.80
N LYS A 2 -16.82 -6.33 -11.87
CA LYS A 2 -16.96 -7.11 -13.11
C LYS A 2 -18.31 -6.95 -13.83
N VAL A 3 -19.42 -6.98 -13.09
CA VAL A 3 -20.78 -6.78 -13.65
C VAL A 3 -20.93 -5.41 -14.34
N ASN A 4 -20.24 -4.39 -13.80
CA ASN A 4 -20.26 -3.02 -14.34
C ASN A 4 -19.09 -2.74 -15.30
N ARG A 5 -18.35 -3.78 -15.73
CA ARG A 5 -17.21 -3.69 -16.65
C ARG A 5 -16.10 -2.74 -16.18
N VAL A 6 -15.94 -2.56 -14.87
CA VAL A 6 -14.76 -1.90 -14.31
C VAL A 6 -13.57 -2.82 -14.53
N SER A 7 -12.56 -2.34 -15.26
CA SER A 7 -11.35 -3.08 -15.60
C SER A 7 -10.19 -2.81 -14.64
N ARG A 8 -10.17 -1.64 -13.97
CA ARG A 8 -9.09 -1.19 -13.10
C ARG A 8 -9.53 -0.95 -11.67
N LEU A 9 -8.67 -1.31 -10.71
CA LEU A 9 -8.85 -1.01 -9.31
C LEU A 9 -7.54 -0.59 -8.63
N VAL A 10 -7.56 0.51 -7.91
CA VAL A 10 -6.50 0.93 -6.99
C VAL A 10 -7.04 0.84 -5.56
N VAL A 11 -6.30 0.19 -4.66
CA VAL A 11 -6.69 -0.01 -3.26
C VAL A 11 -5.59 0.40 -2.30
N ILE A 12 -5.97 0.72 -1.06
CA ILE A 12 -5.03 0.92 0.06
C ILE A 12 -4.88 -0.40 0.80
N SER A 13 -3.63 -0.80 0.99
CA SER A 13 -3.15 -1.85 1.88
C SER A 13 -2.19 -1.22 2.91
N SER A 14 -1.15 -1.92 3.35
CA SER A 14 -0.17 -1.40 4.31
C SER A 14 1.22 -1.93 4.03
N ALA A 15 2.25 -1.12 4.29
CA ALA A 15 3.61 -1.63 4.43
C ALA A 15 3.63 -2.70 5.53
N GLY A 16 4.33 -3.80 5.29
CA GLY A 16 4.31 -5.01 6.12
C GLY A 16 3.24 -6.04 5.74
N VAL A 17 2.46 -5.81 4.68
CA VAL A 17 1.57 -6.82 4.08
C VAL A 17 2.30 -7.56 2.95
N GLY A 18 1.98 -8.85 2.76
CA GLY A 18 2.51 -9.65 1.67
C GLY A 18 4.04 -9.73 1.66
N GLU A 19 4.65 -9.55 0.48
CA GLU A 19 6.10 -9.59 0.29
C GLU A 19 6.84 -8.43 0.98
N SER A 20 6.15 -7.34 1.33
CA SER A 20 6.77 -6.23 2.07
C SER A 20 7.02 -6.55 3.54
N TRP A 21 6.54 -7.68 4.08
CA TRP A 21 6.84 -8.09 5.46
C TRP A 21 8.35 -8.17 5.73
N GLY A 22 9.12 -8.72 4.79
CA GLY A 22 10.57 -8.88 4.92
C GLY A 22 11.36 -7.57 4.93
N THR A 23 10.73 -6.45 4.59
CA THR A 23 11.36 -5.13 4.53
C THR A 23 11.04 -4.25 5.74
N VAL A 24 10.22 -4.75 6.67
CA VAL A 24 9.87 -4.10 7.94
C VAL A 24 10.97 -4.32 8.97
N ASP A 25 11.33 -3.29 9.72
CA ASP A 25 12.25 -3.42 10.87
C ASP A 25 11.72 -4.41 11.93
N LEU A 26 12.62 -5.17 12.54
CA LEU A 26 12.27 -6.28 13.45
C LEU A 26 11.41 -5.84 14.65
N GLU A 27 11.69 -4.66 15.21
CA GLU A 27 10.90 -4.09 16.31
C GLU A 27 9.45 -3.83 15.87
N MET A 28 9.25 -3.28 14.67
CA MET A 28 7.92 -3.08 14.11
C MET A 28 7.21 -4.40 13.78
N GLN A 29 7.96 -5.40 13.31
CA GLN A 29 7.41 -6.74 13.08
C GLN A 29 6.84 -7.33 14.39
N GLU A 30 7.57 -7.23 15.50
CA GLU A 30 7.13 -7.71 16.80
C GLU A 30 5.85 -7.02 17.25
N VAL A 31 5.77 -5.68 17.13
CA VAL A 31 4.57 -4.90 17.46
C VAL A 31 3.36 -5.31 16.61
N ILE A 32 3.56 -5.53 15.30
CA ILE A 32 2.47 -5.96 14.40
C ILE A 32 1.97 -7.36 14.78
N GLN A 33 2.88 -8.30 15.05
CA GLN A 33 2.52 -9.69 15.38
C GLN A 33 1.85 -9.85 16.73
N THR A 34 2.24 -9.04 17.72
CA THR A 34 1.77 -9.15 19.10
C THR A 34 0.51 -8.34 19.40
N SER A 35 0.07 -7.49 18.47
CA SER A 35 -1.10 -6.63 18.62
C SER A 35 -2.29 -7.07 17.74
N SER A 36 -3.43 -6.38 17.90
CA SER A 36 -4.61 -6.58 17.03
C SER A 36 -4.35 -6.22 15.56
N VAL A 37 -3.27 -5.48 15.28
CA VAL A 37 -2.86 -5.07 13.93
C VAL A 37 -2.53 -6.29 13.06
N GLY A 38 -1.96 -7.36 13.62
CA GLY A 38 -1.66 -8.58 12.87
C GLY A 38 -2.87 -9.19 12.17
N LYS A 39 -4.06 -9.12 12.78
CA LYS A 39 -5.32 -9.59 12.16
C LYS A 39 -5.73 -8.71 10.98
N ILE A 40 -5.58 -7.39 11.12
CA ILE A 40 -5.86 -6.43 10.04
C ILE A 40 -4.91 -6.67 8.86
N PHE A 41 -3.62 -6.88 9.13
CA PHE A 41 -2.62 -7.15 8.09
C PHE A 41 -2.90 -8.47 7.37
N GLN A 42 -3.37 -9.49 8.10
CA GLN A 42 -3.81 -10.74 7.50
C GLN A 42 -5.02 -10.52 6.58
N ASP A 43 -5.99 -9.69 6.97
CA ASP A 43 -7.15 -9.39 6.14
C ASP A 43 -6.76 -8.60 4.88
N LEU A 44 -5.87 -7.61 5.00
CA LEU A 44 -5.29 -6.89 3.86
C LEU A 44 -4.54 -7.83 2.91
N ASN A 45 -3.78 -8.78 3.43
CA ASN A 45 -3.11 -9.81 2.62
C ASN A 45 -4.12 -10.69 1.87
N ASN A 46 -5.24 -11.04 2.50
CA ASN A 46 -6.30 -11.81 1.85
C ASN A 46 -6.98 -10.99 0.74
N MET A 47 -7.23 -9.70 0.99
CA MET A 47 -7.74 -8.77 -0.01
C MET A 47 -6.80 -8.70 -1.22
N GLU A 48 -5.49 -8.49 -1.01
CA GLU A 48 -4.51 -8.44 -2.09
C GLU A 48 -4.52 -9.72 -2.94
N LYS A 49 -4.54 -10.90 -2.31
CA LYS A 49 -4.64 -12.19 -3.02
C LYS A 49 -5.91 -12.34 -3.83
N VAL A 50 -7.05 -11.87 -3.32
CA VAL A 50 -8.32 -11.90 -4.07
C VAL A 50 -8.23 -10.99 -5.30
N LEU A 51 -7.60 -9.83 -5.17
CA LEU A 51 -7.42 -8.88 -6.27
C LEU A 51 -6.44 -9.38 -7.32
N GLU A 52 -5.31 -9.97 -6.91
CA GLU A 52 -4.34 -10.61 -7.80
C GLU A 52 -5.00 -11.71 -8.66
N ASN A 53 -5.85 -12.53 -8.04
CA ASN A 53 -6.56 -13.61 -8.72
C ASN A 53 -7.84 -13.14 -9.45
N SER A 54 -8.15 -11.85 -9.44
CA SER A 54 -9.40 -11.33 -10.00
C SER A 54 -9.40 -11.20 -11.53
N GLY A 55 -8.22 -11.12 -12.15
CA GLY A 55 -8.05 -10.79 -13.57
C GLY A 55 -8.33 -9.32 -13.92
N LEU A 56 -8.50 -8.46 -12.92
CA LEU A 56 -8.56 -7.00 -13.09
C LEU A 56 -7.14 -6.44 -13.21
N ASP A 57 -7.01 -5.23 -13.75
CA ASP A 57 -5.80 -4.42 -13.62
C ASP A 57 -5.78 -3.77 -12.23
N THR A 58 -4.86 -4.20 -11.36
CA THR A 58 -4.93 -3.89 -9.93
C THR A 58 -3.61 -3.38 -9.38
N LEU A 59 -3.72 -2.39 -8.49
CA LEU A 59 -2.62 -1.88 -7.71
C LEU A 59 -3.02 -1.77 -6.23
N ALA A 60 -2.27 -2.44 -5.35
CA ALA A 60 -2.35 -2.26 -3.92
C ALA A 60 -1.23 -1.32 -3.45
N ILE A 61 -1.61 -0.13 -3.01
CA ILE A 61 -0.69 0.83 -2.44
C ILE A 61 -0.46 0.44 -0.98
N ARG A 62 0.79 0.37 -0.55
CA ARG A 62 1.21 0.00 0.80
C ARG A 62 1.92 1.19 1.46
N PRO A 63 1.17 2.14 2.03
CA PRO A 63 1.79 3.25 2.74
C PRO A 63 2.58 2.75 3.95
N VAL A 64 3.70 3.41 4.23
CA VAL A 64 4.35 3.37 5.56
C VAL A 64 3.48 4.11 6.60
N ALA A 65 3.98 4.34 7.81
CA ALA A 65 3.19 4.92 8.88
C ALA A 65 2.47 6.23 8.47
N LEU A 66 1.14 6.23 8.60
CA LEU A 66 0.32 7.38 8.19
C LEU A 66 0.40 8.51 9.21
N VAL A 67 0.53 9.73 8.71
CA VAL A 67 0.40 10.97 9.47
C VAL A 67 -0.74 11.78 8.85
N VAL A 68 -1.66 12.27 9.67
CA VAL A 68 -2.74 13.13 9.16
C VAL A 68 -2.14 14.45 8.69
N GLY A 69 -2.44 14.84 7.45
CA GLY A 69 -1.95 16.07 6.86
C GLY A 69 -2.32 16.22 5.39
N GLU A 70 -2.15 17.44 4.88
CA GLU A 70 -2.22 17.73 3.45
C GLU A 70 -1.05 17.11 2.68
N ALA A 71 -1.15 17.05 1.36
CA ALA A 71 -0.05 16.57 0.52
C ALA A 71 1.14 17.53 0.64
N GLY A 72 2.28 17.02 1.10
CA GLY A 72 3.53 17.79 1.21
C GLY A 72 4.41 17.66 -0.02
N GLY A 73 4.13 16.70 -0.90
CA GLY A 73 5.01 16.30 -1.99
C GLY A 73 6.18 15.44 -1.52
N GLY A 74 6.99 14.96 -2.47
CA GLY A 74 8.18 14.15 -2.16
C GLY A 74 7.90 12.69 -1.80
N THR A 75 6.70 12.20 -2.10
CA THR A 75 6.36 10.77 -1.99
C THR A 75 7.09 9.97 -3.06
N LYS A 76 7.61 8.81 -2.67
CA LYS A 76 8.31 7.88 -3.55
C LYS A 76 8.00 6.44 -3.18
N ILE A 77 8.28 5.54 -4.12
CA ILE A 77 8.40 4.12 -3.80
C ILE A 77 9.62 3.95 -2.88
N VAL A 78 9.46 3.15 -1.83
CA VAL A 78 10.50 2.87 -0.85
C VAL A 78 10.72 1.37 -0.71
N ASP A 79 11.97 0.97 -0.51
CA ASP A 79 12.35 -0.44 -0.39
C ASP A 79 12.26 -0.97 1.06
N ARG A 80 12.22 -0.08 2.05
CA ARG A 80 12.20 -0.43 3.48
C ARG A 80 11.12 0.32 4.25
N PHE A 81 10.52 -0.38 5.22
CA PHE A 81 9.67 0.22 6.23
C PHE A 81 10.46 0.36 7.53
N GLU A 82 11.13 1.50 7.65
CA GLU A 82 11.91 1.88 8.83
C GLU A 82 11.01 2.51 9.89
N THR A 83 11.44 2.47 11.15
CA THR A 83 10.70 3.08 12.28
C THR A 83 10.42 4.58 12.08
N THR A 84 11.27 5.28 11.34
CA THR A 84 11.12 6.70 11.00
C THR A 84 10.29 6.96 9.74
N SER A 85 9.96 5.91 8.97
CA SER A 85 9.23 6.04 7.72
C SER A 85 7.80 6.49 7.99
N LYS A 86 7.42 7.59 7.34
CA LYS A 86 6.09 8.19 7.46
C LYS A 86 5.60 8.72 6.11
N ILE A 87 4.30 8.91 5.98
CA ILE A 87 3.67 9.55 4.82
C ILE A 87 2.39 10.27 5.22
N PHE A 88 2.10 11.40 4.61
CA PHE A 88 0.86 12.12 4.89
C PHE A 88 -0.34 11.48 4.20
N THR A 89 -1.50 11.54 4.84
CA THR A 89 -2.77 11.08 4.24
C THR A 89 -3.08 11.78 2.92
N GLY A 90 -2.76 13.07 2.79
CA GLY A 90 -2.93 13.82 1.54
C GLY A 90 -2.02 13.32 0.42
N ASP A 91 -0.79 12.92 0.73
CA ASP A 91 0.15 12.35 -0.24
C ASP A 91 -0.31 10.97 -0.74
N VAL A 92 -0.85 10.12 0.14
CA VAL A 92 -1.46 8.84 -0.26
C VAL A 92 -2.63 9.08 -1.22
N ALA A 93 -3.49 10.06 -0.93
CA ALA A 93 -4.63 10.38 -1.78
C ALA A 93 -4.16 10.86 -3.18
N LEU A 94 -3.14 11.72 -3.23
CA LEU A 94 -2.56 12.17 -4.50
C LEU A 94 -1.97 10.99 -5.29
N TRP A 95 -1.21 10.11 -4.63
CA TRP A 95 -0.65 8.91 -5.27
C TRP A 95 -1.75 8.01 -5.86
N MET A 96 -2.86 7.84 -5.15
CA MET A 96 -4.01 7.05 -5.64
C MET A 96 -4.65 7.66 -6.89
N LEU A 97 -4.81 8.99 -6.93
CA LEU A 97 -5.35 9.71 -8.08
C LEU A 97 -4.41 9.57 -9.28
N ASP A 98 -3.12 9.81 -9.09
CA ASP A 98 -2.13 9.66 -10.15
C ASP A 98 -2.07 8.21 -10.65
N ALA A 99 -2.17 7.23 -9.74
CA ALA A 99 -2.13 5.82 -10.08
C ALA A 99 -3.31 5.37 -10.95
N VAL A 100 -4.53 5.82 -10.64
CA VAL A 100 -5.71 5.40 -11.41
C VAL A 100 -5.69 5.98 -12.84
N GLU A 101 -5.07 7.13 -13.03
CA GLU A 101 -4.93 7.84 -14.31
C GLU A 101 -3.81 7.32 -15.22
N ARG A 102 -2.92 6.42 -14.72
CA ARG A 102 -1.81 5.88 -15.53
C ARG A 102 -2.34 5.21 -16.81
N PRO A 103 -1.82 5.51 -18.00
CA PRO A 103 -2.40 4.96 -19.24
C PRO A 103 -2.19 3.44 -19.37
N GLU A 104 -1.04 2.95 -18.93
CA GLU A 104 -0.65 1.54 -19.05
C GLU A 104 -1.19 0.68 -17.91
N PRO A 105 -1.39 -0.63 -18.13
CA PRO A 105 -1.66 -1.58 -17.05
C PRO A 105 -0.53 -1.60 -16.01
N PHE A 106 -0.86 -1.96 -14.77
CA PHE A 106 0.14 -2.07 -13.72
C PHE A 106 1.02 -3.32 -13.94
N GLU A 107 2.31 -3.09 -14.23
CA GLU A 107 3.30 -4.16 -14.31
C GLU A 107 3.54 -4.82 -12.94
N GLN A 108 3.61 -4.00 -11.90
CA GLN A 108 3.69 -4.43 -10.51
C GLN A 108 2.34 -4.25 -9.82
N ARG A 109 1.94 -5.24 -9.03
CA ARG A 109 0.63 -5.24 -8.36
C ARG A 109 0.63 -4.51 -7.02
N THR A 110 1.80 -4.10 -6.54
CA THR A 110 2.02 -3.52 -5.22
C THR A 110 3.01 -2.37 -5.31
N GLU A 111 2.78 -1.30 -4.56
CA GLU A 111 3.71 -0.18 -4.44
C GLU A 111 3.81 0.23 -2.97
N MET A 112 4.98 0.06 -2.35
CA MET A 112 5.23 0.55 -1.00
C MET A 112 5.70 2.00 -1.06
N ILE A 113 4.96 2.92 -0.43
CA ILE A 113 5.17 4.37 -0.57
C ILE A 113 5.48 5.05 0.76
N GLY A 114 6.37 6.03 0.73
CA GLY A 114 6.78 6.82 1.88
C GLY A 114 7.24 8.22 1.48
N ALA A 115 7.29 9.14 2.46
CA ALA A 115 7.91 10.45 2.26
C ALA A 115 9.42 10.31 2.07
N SER A 116 10.01 11.22 1.30
CA SER A 116 11.47 11.38 1.26
C SER A 116 11.98 11.83 2.62
N SER A 117 12.87 11.03 3.22
CA SER A 117 13.68 11.42 4.37
C SER A 117 14.71 12.48 4.03
#